data_AF-A0A538C3S3-F1
#
_entry.id   AF-A0A538C3S3-F1
#
_cell.length_a   1.000
_cell.length_b   1.000
_cell.length_c   1.000
_cell.angle_alpha   90.00
_cell.angle_beta   90.00
_cell.angle_gamma   90.00
#
_symmetry.space_group_name_H-M   'P 1'
#
loop_
_entity.id
_entity.type
_entity.pdbx_description
1 polymer ?
#
loop_
_entity_poly.entity_id
_entity_poly.type
_entity_poly.pdbx_seq_one_letter_code
_entity_poly.pdbx_strand_id
1 'polypeptide(L)'
;MSLSESASSQVQAILEAAETSAAAIKREAEAEAERIRSAARETQQADVSGLLEMVAKLREDLDGLEARVKAVAKEDAPAPKVAAPETAKTTRAPKAPPAPPKDEETAEGARLIALNMALSGEPREATDKYLAENFDLSDREALLDEVYASIEG
;
A
#
# COMPACT_ATOMS: atom_id res chain seq x y z
N MET A 1 -75.07 -22.40 5.66
CA MET A 1 -73.68 -22.13 6.06
C MET A 1 -73.67 -20.85 6.86
N SER A 2 -73.17 -20.89 8.09
CA SER A 2 -73.16 -19.74 9.00
C SER A 2 -72.00 -18.81 8.65
N LEU A 3 -72.16 -17.51 8.83
CA LEU A 3 -71.11 -16.50 8.58
C LEU A 3 -69.76 -16.86 9.23
N SER A 4 -69.79 -17.46 10.42
CA SER A 4 -68.59 -17.90 11.14
C SER A 4 -67.80 -19.00 10.40
N GLU A 5 -68.49 -19.92 9.75
CA GLU A 5 -67.88 -21.05 9.02
C GLU A 5 -67.17 -20.55 7.74
N SER A 6 -67.79 -19.60 7.04
CA SER A 6 -67.17 -18.91 5.89
C SER A 6 -65.96 -18.07 6.30
N ALA A 7 -66.04 -17.36 7.42
CA ALA A 7 -64.93 -16.54 7.92
C ALA A 7 -63.72 -17.40 8.32
N SER A 8 -63.95 -18.54 9.00
CA SER A 8 -62.89 -19.49 9.35
C SER A 8 -62.22 -20.09 8.11
N SER A 9 -63.00 -20.48 7.10
CA SER A 9 -62.46 -20.98 5.83
C SER A 9 -61.61 -19.93 5.11
N GLN A 10 -62.05 -18.66 5.10
CA GLN A 10 -61.31 -17.57 4.49
C GLN A 10 -59.98 -17.30 5.21
N VAL A 11 -59.96 -17.32 6.55
CA VAL A 11 -58.73 -17.17 7.33
C VAL A 11 -57.76 -18.33 7.07
N GLN A 12 -58.26 -19.56 7.01
CA GLN A 12 -57.43 -20.74 6.74
C GLN A 12 -56.80 -20.68 5.34
N ALA A 13 -57.56 -20.25 4.33
CA ALA A 13 -57.04 -20.05 2.97
C ALA A 13 -55.95 -18.97 2.92
N ILE A 14 -56.09 -17.88 3.70
CA ILE A 14 -55.06 -16.84 3.78
C ILE A 14 -53.79 -17.38 4.44
N LEU A 15 -53.91 -18.16 5.52
CA LEU A 15 -52.76 -18.75 6.20
C LEU A 15 -51.99 -19.72 5.29
N GLU A 16 -52.70 -20.60 4.59
CA GLU A 16 -52.09 -21.55 3.65
C GLU A 16 -51.37 -20.83 2.49
N ALA A 17 -51.99 -19.77 1.97
CA ALA A 17 -51.36 -18.91 0.95
C ALA A 17 -50.12 -18.19 1.51
N ALA A 18 -50.18 -17.69 2.75
CA ALA A 18 -49.06 -17.03 3.39
C ALA A 18 -47.89 -17.99 3.68
N GLU A 19 -48.16 -19.21 4.12
CA GLU A 19 -47.15 -20.26 4.34
C GLU A 19 -46.49 -20.67 3.03
N THR A 20 -47.29 -20.84 1.97
CA THR A 20 -46.78 -21.15 0.63
C THR A 20 -45.89 -20.02 0.10
N SER A 21 -46.32 -18.76 0.28
CA SER A 21 -45.54 -17.59 -0.10
C SER A 21 -44.23 -17.50 0.70
N ALA A 22 -44.28 -17.70 2.02
CA ALA A 22 -43.10 -17.69 2.87
C ALA A 22 -42.10 -18.80 2.48
N ALA A 23 -42.58 -20.00 2.17
CA ALA A 23 -41.74 -21.10 1.70
C ALA A 23 -41.09 -20.80 0.34
N ALA A 24 -41.81 -20.14 -0.56
CA ALA A 24 -41.27 -19.71 -1.86
C ALA A 24 -40.17 -18.65 -1.69
N ILE A 25 -40.43 -17.61 -0.89
CA ILE A 25 -39.46 -16.55 -0.60
C ILE A 25 -38.19 -17.13 0.02
N LYS A 26 -38.33 -18.05 0.98
CA LYS A 26 -37.18 -18.69 1.62
C LYS A 26 -36.35 -19.49 0.60
N ARG A 27 -36.99 -20.29 -0.25
CA ARG A 27 -36.30 -21.08 -1.27
C ARG A 27 -35.57 -20.18 -2.28
N GLU A 28 -36.21 -19.09 -2.70
CA GLU A 28 -35.61 -18.12 -3.62
C GLU A 28 -34.41 -17.41 -2.98
N ALA A 29 -34.54 -16.95 -1.74
CA ALA A 29 -33.47 -16.30 -1.00
C ALA A 29 -32.28 -17.24 -0.77
N GLU A 30 -32.52 -18.51 -0.47
CA GLU A 30 -31.46 -19.52 -0.34
C GLU A 30 -30.72 -19.74 -1.67
N ALA A 31 -31.46 -19.87 -2.77
CA ALA A 31 -30.88 -20.03 -4.10
C ALA A 31 -30.12 -18.78 -4.57
N GLU A 32 -30.57 -17.58 -4.20
CA GLU A 32 -29.86 -16.34 -4.47
C GLU A 32 -28.60 -16.20 -3.61
N ALA A 33 -28.68 -16.51 -2.31
CA ALA A 33 -27.53 -16.51 -1.42
C ALA A 33 -26.45 -17.49 -1.90
N GLU A 34 -26.84 -18.66 -2.41
CA GLU A 34 -25.90 -19.62 -3.00
C GLU A 34 -25.23 -19.06 -4.25
N ARG A 35 -26.00 -18.44 -5.16
CA ARG A 35 -25.46 -17.77 -6.36
C ARG A 35 -24.47 -16.65 -6.02
N ILE A 36 -24.79 -15.81 -5.03
CA ILE A 36 -23.90 -14.74 -4.58
C ILE A 36 -22.62 -15.33 -3.99
N ARG A 37 -22.72 -16.38 -3.16
CA ARG A 37 -21.55 -17.04 -2.57
C ARG A 37 -20.66 -17.70 -3.62
N SER A 38 -21.25 -18.35 -4.64
CA SER A 38 -20.47 -18.98 -5.71
C SER A 38 -19.75 -17.92 -6.54
N ALA A 39 -20.43 -16.84 -6.92
CA ALA A 39 -19.83 -15.73 -7.66
C ALA A 39 -18.69 -15.07 -6.86
N ALA A 40 -18.91 -14.79 -5.56
CA ALA A 40 -17.88 -14.21 -4.70
C ALA A 40 -16.64 -15.11 -4.57
N ARG A 41 -16.83 -16.44 -4.49
CA ARG A 41 -15.71 -17.39 -4.47
C ARG A 41 -14.94 -17.42 -5.78
N GLU A 42 -15.64 -17.35 -6.91
CA GLU A 42 -15.01 -17.31 -8.23
C GLU A 42 -14.15 -16.04 -8.40
N THR A 43 -14.67 -14.89 -8.00
CA THR A 43 -13.90 -13.62 -7.99
C THR A 43 -12.69 -13.71 -7.08
N GLN A 44 -12.88 -14.17 -5.83
CA GLN A 44 -11.76 -14.35 -4.89
C GLN A 44 -10.69 -15.30 -5.43
N GLN A 45 -11.10 -16.39 -6.11
CA GLN A 45 -10.17 -17.34 -6.70
C GLN A 45 -9.39 -16.71 -7.86
N ALA A 46 -10.05 -15.92 -8.71
CA ALA A 46 -9.39 -15.18 -9.78
C ALA A 46 -8.38 -14.16 -9.22
N ASP A 47 -8.75 -13.42 -8.19
CA ASP A 47 -7.88 -12.43 -7.53
C ASP A 47 -6.66 -13.11 -6.91
N VAL A 48 -6.84 -14.21 -6.18
CA VAL A 48 -5.74 -14.99 -5.58
C VAL A 48 -4.81 -15.53 -6.67
N SER A 49 -5.35 -16.06 -7.78
CA SER A 49 -4.54 -16.50 -8.90
C SER A 49 -3.72 -15.36 -9.51
N GLY A 50 -4.32 -14.17 -9.70
CA GLY A 50 -3.61 -12.99 -10.19
C GLY A 50 -2.50 -12.51 -9.24
N LEU A 51 -2.74 -12.55 -7.93
CA LEU A 51 -1.72 -12.24 -6.92
C LEU A 51 -0.55 -13.23 -6.96
N LEU A 52 -0.83 -14.53 -7.11
CA LEU A 52 0.22 -15.54 -7.21
C LEU A 52 1.08 -15.33 -8.47
N GLU A 53 0.47 -14.95 -9.60
CA GLU A 53 1.20 -14.62 -10.82
C GLU A 53 2.08 -13.38 -10.63
N MET A 54 1.56 -12.34 -9.97
CA MET A 54 2.33 -11.13 -9.65
C MET A 54 3.51 -11.45 -8.73
N VAL A 55 3.31 -12.28 -7.70
CA VAL A 55 4.39 -12.72 -6.80
C VAL A 55 5.44 -13.53 -7.55
N ALA A 56 5.03 -14.40 -8.47
CA ALA A 56 5.96 -15.17 -9.30
C ALA A 56 6.83 -14.24 -10.16
N LYS A 57 6.22 -13.23 -10.79
CA LYS A 57 6.93 -12.24 -11.59
C LYS A 57 7.88 -11.38 -10.76
N LEU A 58 7.43 -10.90 -9.60
CA LEU A 58 8.28 -10.12 -8.69
C LEU A 58 9.50 -10.91 -8.23
N ARG A 59 9.33 -12.21 -7.99
CA ARG A 59 10.44 -13.11 -7.66
C ARG A 59 11.44 -13.22 -8.81
N GLU A 60 10.97 -13.39 -10.04
CA GLU A 60 11.83 -13.44 -11.23
C GLU A 60 12.61 -12.12 -11.41
N ASP A 61 11.92 -10.98 -11.24
CA ASP A 61 12.54 -9.65 -11.32
C ASP A 61 13.61 -9.46 -10.22
N LEU A 62 13.34 -9.93 -9.00
CA LEU A 62 14.31 -9.89 -7.89
C LEU A 62 15.54 -10.77 -8.16
N ASP A 63 15.35 -11.99 -8.66
CA ASP A 63 16.45 -12.89 -9.03
C ASP A 63 17.30 -12.25 -10.15
N GLY A 64 16.66 -11.60 -11.12
CA GLY A 64 17.32 -10.84 -12.18
C GLY A 64 18.11 -9.64 -11.65
N LEU A 65 17.55 -8.89 -10.71
CA LEU A 65 18.24 -7.77 -10.07
C LEU A 65 19.44 -8.25 -9.25
N GLU A 66 19.31 -9.35 -8.49
CA GLU A 66 20.41 -9.95 -7.74
C GLU A 66 21.56 -10.35 -8.68
N ALA A 67 21.25 -10.97 -9.82
CA ALA A 67 22.26 -11.32 -10.82
C ALA A 67 22.97 -10.09 -11.38
N ARG A 68 22.24 -9.01 -11.65
CA ARG A 68 22.82 -7.73 -12.11
C ARG A 68 23.71 -7.10 -11.04
N VAL A 69 23.28 -7.08 -9.78
CA VAL A 69 24.10 -6.57 -8.66
C VAL A 69 25.39 -7.39 -8.51
N LYS A 70 25.31 -8.72 -8.59
CA LYS A 70 26.50 -9.59 -8.56
C LYS A 70 27.44 -9.34 -9.73
N ALA A 71 26.91 -9.06 -10.93
CA ALA A 71 27.72 -8.73 -12.09
C ALA A 71 28.48 -7.40 -11.89
N VAL A 72 27.79 -6.35 -11.41
CA VAL A 72 28.41 -5.05 -11.10
C VAL A 72 29.48 -5.19 -10.02
N ALA A 73 29.20 -5.94 -8.94
CA ALA A 73 30.17 -6.17 -7.87
C ALA A 73 31.41 -6.97 -8.32
N LYS A 74 31.30 -7.76 -9.40
CA LYS A 74 32.41 -8.52 -9.98
C LYS A 74 33.26 -7.66 -10.92
N GLU A 75 32.68 -6.63 -11.53
CA GLU A 75 33.35 -5.66 -12.39
C GLU A 75 34.18 -4.65 -11.57
N ASP A 76 33.78 -4.37 -10.33
CA ASP A 76 34.48 -3.50 -9.37
C ASP A 76 35.60 -4.21 -8.55
N ALA A 77 36.00 -5.43 -8.94
CA ALA A 77 37.12 -6.13 -8.30
C ALA A 77 38.44 -5.38 -8.59
N PRO A 78 39.12 -4.79 -7.59
CA PRO A 78 40.32 -4.00 -7.83
C PRO A 78 41.46 -4.93 -8.25
N ALA A 79 42.07 -4.64 -9.40
CA ALA A 79 43.36 -5.21 -9.78
C ALA A 79 44.38 -5.00 -8.64
N PRO A 80 45.24 -5.98 -8.32
CA PRO A 80 46.18 -5.86 -7.21
C PRO A 80 47.23 -4.78 -7.54
N LYS A 81 47.02 -3.56 -7.03
CA LYS A 81 48.04 -2.51 -7.02
C LYS A 81 49.02 -2.81 -5.89
N VAL A 82 50.20 -3.24 -6.32
CA VAL A 82 51.49 -3.16 -5.63
C VAL A 82 51.63 -1.99 -4.65
N ALA A 83 52.06 -2.33 -3.43
CA ALA A 83 52.88 -1.58 -2.47
C ALA A 83 52.55 -0.10 -2.17
N ALA A 84 52.11 0.14 -0.93
CA ALA A 84 52.20 1.42 -0.22
C ALA A 84 53.64 1.66 0.32
N PRO A 85 53.98 2.77 1.04
CA PRO A 85 53.20 3.97 1.37
C PRO A 85 54.00 5.30 1.23
N GLU A 86 53.34 6.46 1.33
CA GLU A 86 53.84 7.58 2.17
C GLU A 86 52.82 8.74 2.32
N THR A 87 52.41 8.93 3.58
CA THR A 87 52.05 10.18 4.28
C THR A 87 51.56 11.43 3.52
N ALA A 88 50.30 11.79 3.79
CA ALA A 88 49.95 13.17 4.18
C ALA A 88 48.68 13.16 5.06
N LYS A 89 48.85 13.56 6.32
CA LYS A 89 47.75 13.86 7.25
C LYS A 89 46.94 15.06 6.74
N THR A 90 45.62 14.93 6.68
CA THR A 90 44.69 16.05 6.87
C THR A 90 43.54 15.60 7.75
N THR A 91 43.46 16.27 8.89
CA THR A 91 42.38 16.29 9.88
C THR A 91 41.14 16.98 9.29
N ARG A 92 39.93 16.39 9.36
CA ARG A 92 38.65 17.08 9.71
C ARG A 92 37.43 16.13 9.82
N ALA A 93 36.81 16.16 11.02
CA ALA A 93 35.38 16.03 11.39
C ALA A 93 34.55 14.75 11.08
N PRO A 94 33.54 14.41 11.93
CA PRO A 94 32.87 13.12 11.92
C PRO A 94 31.88 12.95 10.76
N LYS A 95 31.85 11.73 10.23
CA LYS A 95 31.05 11.25 9.10
C LYS A 95 29.55 11.25 9.47
N ALA A 96 28.77 12.11 8.83
CA ALA A 96 27.33 11.91 8.68
C ALA A 96 27.07 10.78 7.65
N PRO A 97 26.00 9.97 7.79
CA PRO A 97 25.67 8.90 6.86
C PRO A 97 25.37 9.41 5.44
N PRO A 98 25.53 8.56 4.41
CA PRO A 98 25.54 8.96 3.00
C PRO A 98 24.17 9.49 2.54
N ALA A 99 24.18 10.66 1.91
CA ALA A 99 23.01 11.26 1.28
C ALA A 99 22.53 10.44 0.06
N PRO A 100 21.20 10.29 -0.15
CA PRO A 100 20.65 9.65 -1.34
C PRO A 100 20.88 10.50 -2.62
N PRO A 101 20.83 9.88 -3.81
CA PRO A 101 21.18 10.52 -5.09
C PRO A 101 20.23 11.67 -5.44
N LYS A 102 20.79 12.67 -6.12
CA LYS A 102 20.08 13.84 -6.65
C LYS A 102 19.46 13.47 -8.00
N ASP A 103 18.22 13.91 -8.18
CA ASP A 103 17.33 13.78 -9.36
C ASP A 103 16.44 12.50 -9.30
N GLU A 104 15.11 12.56 -9.28
CA GLU A 104 14.16 13.41 -10.05
C GLU A 104 12.93 13.83 -9.20
N GLU A 105 12.35 15.01 -9.50
CA GLU A 105 11.22 15.71 -8.83
C GLU A 105 11.52 16.39 -7.47
N THR A 106 12.33 17.44 -7.53
CA THR A 106 12.96 18.15 -6.40
C THR A 106 11.99 18.68 -5.33
N ALA A 107 10.78 19.12 -5.69
CA ALA A 107 9.79 19.62 -4.72
C ALA A 107 8.88 18.52 -4.15
N GLU A 108 8.51 17.55 -4.98
CA GLU A 108 7.61 16.46 -4.60
C GLU A 108 8.35 15.43 -3.74
N GLY A 109 9.61 15.14 -4.08
CA GLY A 109 10.52 14.35 -3.25
C GLY A 109 10.82 15.02 -1.90
N ALA A 110 11.01 16.33 -1.86
CA ALA A 110 11.17 17.08 -0.61
C ALA A 110 9.92 16.98 0.29
N ARG A 111 8.73 17.05 -0.30
CA ARG A 111 7.45 16.92 0.42
C ARG A 111 7.29 15.54 1.04
N LEU A 112 7.64 14.48 0.31
CA LEU A 112 7.60 13.11 0.83
C LEU A 112 8.57 12.91 2.01
N ILE A 113 9.80 13.42 1.91
CA ILE A 113 10.76 13.34 3.00
C ILE A 113 10.30 14.16 4.20
N ALA A 114 9.79 15.38 3.98
CA ALA A 114 9.27 16.22 5.04
C ALA A 114 8.09 15.56 5.77
N LEU A 115 7.16 14.95 5.02
CA LEU A 115 6.03 14.21 5.57
C LEU A 115 6.49 13.01 6.40
N ASN A 116 7.45 12.23 5.91
CA ASN A 116 8.01 11.10 6.64
C ASN A 116 8.71 11.53 7.95
N MET A 117 9.42 12.66 7.94
CA MET A 117 10.04 13.24 9.13
C MET A 117 8.99 13.73 10.13
N ALA A 118 7.94 14.42 9.67
CA ALA A 118 6.87 14.93 10.51
C ALA A 118 6.06 13.79 11.17
N LEU A 119 5.75 12.71 10.41
CA LEU A 119 5.13 11.50 10.95
C LEU A 119 6.01 10.76 11.98
N SER A 120 7.33 10.89 11.86
CA SER A 120 8.28 10.34 12.81
C SER A 120 8.43 11.19 14.08
N GLY A 121 7.76 12.35 14.14
CA GLY A 121 7.79 13.26 15.28
C GLY A 121 8.99 14.20 15.33
N GLU A 122 9.72 14.36 14.22
CA GLU A 122 10.77 15.39 14.12
C GLU A 122 10.15 16.80 14.20
N PRO A 123 10.84 17.79 14.78
CA PRO A 123 10.34 19.16 14.84
C PRO A 123 10.52 19.89 13.50
N ARG A 124 9.65 20.87 13.24
CA ARG A 124 9.59 21.65 11.99
C ARG A 124 10.94 22.26 11.62
N GLU A 125 11.70 22.75 12.61
CA GLU A 125 13.02 23.37 12.41
C GLU A 125 14.09 22.35 11.97
N ALA A 126 14.01 21.10 12.45
CA ALA A 126 14.93 20.05 12.03
C ALA A 126 14.64 19.62 10.58
N THR A 127 13.36 19.54 10.21
CA THR A 127 12.95 19.28 8.82
C THR A 127 13.38 20.41 7.88
N ASP A 128 13.21 21.69 8.29
CA ASP A 128 13.62 22.86 7.52
C ASP A 128 15.12 22.83 7.19
N LYS A 129 15.94 22.53 8.19
CA LYS A 129 17.39 22.42 8.03
C LYS A 129 17.77 21.27 7.09
N TYR A 130 17.11 20.13 7.22
CA TYR A 130 17.36 18.98 6.35
C TYR A 130 17.02 19.30 4.89
N LEU A 131 15.90 19.97 4.65
CA LEU A 131 15.50 20.40 3.31
C LEU A 131 16.47 21.45 2.74
N ALA A 132 16.95 22.40 3.55
CA ALA A 132 17.93 23.40 3.14
C ALA A 132 19.26 22.81 2.66
N GLU A 133 19.70 21.71 3.28
CA GLU A 133 20.99 21.09 3.01
C GLU A 133 20.94 20.11 1.83
N ASN A 134 19.76 19.54 1.54
CA ASN A 134 19.60 18.44 0.58
C ASN A 134 18.80 18.80 -0.68
N PHE A 135 17.95 19.84 -0.64
CA PHE A 135 17.06 20.23 -1.72
C PHE A 135 17.18 21.73 -2.06
N ASP A 136 17.02 22.07 -3.33
CA ASP A 136 16.98 23.46 -3.79
C ASP A 136 15.51 23.86 -4.05
N LEU A 137 14.83 24.35 -3.01
CA LEU A 137 13.40 24.68 -3.02
C LEU A 137 13.19 26.19 -3.01
N SER A 138 12.35 26.69 -3.92
CA SER A 138 12.01 28.12 -3.98
C SER A 138 11.02 28.55 -2.89
N ASP A 139 10.15 27.65 -2.43
CA ASP A 139 9.15 27.93 -1.39
C ASP A 139 9.08 26.78 -0.36
N ARG A 140 10.07 26.78 0.53
CA ARG A 140 10.25 25.74 1.55
C ARG A 140 9.31 25.95 2.75
N GLU A 141 9.01 27.19 3.10
CA GLU A 141 8.13 27.50 4.23
C GLU A 141 6.69 27.06 3.95
N ALA A 142 6.16 27.31 2.75
CA ALA A 142 4.81 26.87 2.39
C ALA A 142 4.67 25.33 2.38
N LEU A 143 5.71 24.62 1.94
CA LEU A 143 5.73 23.15 1.96
C LEU A 143 5.70 22.60 3.39
N LEU A 144 6.48 23.19 4.30
CA LEU A 144 6.48 22.78 5.71
C LEU A 144 5.14 23.07 6.38
N ASP A 145 4.52 24.21 6.08
CA ASP A 145 3.20 24.55 6.61
C ASP A 145 2.13 23.55 6.17
N GLU A 146 2.14 23.16 4.89
CA GLU A 146 1.20 22.16 4.37
C GLU A 146 1.40 20.78 5.03
N VAL A 147 2.65 20.34 5.17
CA VAL A 147 2.98 19.02 5.74
C VAL A 147 2.60 18.96 7.22
N TYR A 148 2.96 19.96 8.01
CA TYR A 148 2.65 19.96 9.45
C TYR A 148 1.16 20.21 9.73
N ALA A 149 0.47 21.01 8.91
CA ALA A 149 -0.99 21.13 9.01
C ALA A 149 -1.71 19.80 8.72
N SER A 150 -1.15 18.94 7.86
CA SER A 150 -1.76 17.66 7.51
C SER A 150 -1.72 16.60 8.63
N ILE A 151 -0.83 16.74 9.61
CA ILE A 151 -0.68 15.80 10.74
C ILE A 151 -1.37 16.26 12.03
N GLU A 152 -1.60 17.58 12.17
CA GLU A 152 -2.28 18.18 13.33
C GLU A 152 -3.81 18.34 13.13
N GLY A 153 -4.30 18.13 11.91
CA GLY A 153 -5.73 18.11 11.57
C GLY A 153 -6.42 16.78 11.90
#